data_AF-A0A2M6K8Q3-F1
#
_entry.id   AF-A0A2M6K8Q3-F1
#
_cell.length_a   1.000
_cell.length_b   1.000
_cell.length_c   1.000
_cell.angle_alpha   90.00
_cell.angle_beta   90.00
_cell.angle_gamma   90.00
#
_symmetry.space_group_name_H-M   'P 1'
#
loop_
_entity.id
_entity.type
_entity.pdbx_description
1 polymer ?
#
loop_
_entity_poly.entity_id
_entity_poly.type
_entity_poly.pdbx_seq_one_letter_code
_entity_poly.pdbx_strand_id
1 'polypeptide(L)' 'MSNKSTFLFARPSFIEGVARVLDLGSTLQVYNESKTANEADSRAIQKDWEAIGEDVAGAAREYERREQANK' A
#
# COMPACT_ATOMS: atom_id res chain seq x y z
N MET A 1 3.94 -1.40 6.35
CA MET A 1 3.14 -0.63 5.36
C MET A 1 2.12 -1.57 4.74
N SER A 2 0.87 -1.12 4.57
CA SER A 2 -0.19 -1.93 3.98
C SER A 2 0.03 -2.08 2.47
N ASN A 3 -0.31 -3.25 1.89
CA ASN A 3 -0.29 -3.50 0.44
C ASN A 3 -1.14 -2.49 -0.36
N LYS A 4 -2.02 -1.75 0.32
CA LYS A 4 -2.87 -0.70 -0.25
C LYS A 4 -2.08 0.54 -0.70
N SER A 5 -0.99 0.89 -0.01
CA SER A 5 -0.22 2.11 -0.32
C SER A 5 1.09 1.82 -1.07
N THR A 6 1.57 0.58 -1.09
CA THR A 6 2.88 0.23 -1.65
C THR A 6 2.83 -0.24 -3.10
N PHE A 7 1.66 -0.22 -3.75
CA PHE A 7 1.51 -0.83 -5.08
C PHE A 7 2.42 -0.20 -6.14
N LEU A 8 2.57 1.12 -6.11
CA LEU A 8 3.45 1.88 -7.03
C LEU A 8 4.90 2.02 -6.53
N PHE A 9 5.23 1.47 -5.36
CA PHE A 9 6.58 1.51 -4.83
C PHE A 9 7.38 0.32 -5.33
N ALA A 10 8.61 0.58 -5.79
CA ALA A 10 9.57 -0.47 -6.06
C ALA A 10 9.70 -1.37 -4.82
N ARG A 11 9.68 -2.69 -5.03
CA ARG A 11 9.90 -3.68 -3.97
C ARG A 11 11.37 -4.09 -3.97
N PRO A 12 12.22 -3.48 -3.12
CA PRO A 12 13.65 -3.71 -3.18
C PRO A 12 13.98 -5.16 -2.82
N SER A 13 14.93 -5.75 -3.54
CA SER A 13 15.51 -7.05 -3.20
C SER A 13 16.99 -6.94 -2.81
N PHE A 14 17.50 -7.94 -2.10
CA PHE A 14 18.91 -7.95 -1.66
C PHE A 14 19.89 -7.91 -2.83
N ILE A 15 19.63 -8.71 -3.87
CA ILE A 15 20.47 -8.80 -5.07
C ILE A 15 20.44 -7.46 -5.84
N GLU A 16 19.26 -6.86 -5.98
CA GLU A 16 19.09 -5.54 -6.57
C GLU A 16 19.88 -4.47 -5.80
N GLY A 17 19.85 -4.52 -4.46
CA GLY A 17 20.62 -3.61 -3.60
C GLY A 17 22.14 -3.70 -3.83
N VAL A 18 22.67 -4.91 -4.01
CA VAL A 18 24.09 -5.13 -4.35
C VAL A 18 24.42 -4.60 -5.74
N ALA A 19 23.55 -4.86 -6.73
CA ALA A 19 23.75 -4.40 -8.10
C ALA A 19 23.70 -2.86 -8.23
N ARG A 20 22.90 -2.18 -7.40
CA ARG A 20 22.82 -0.70 -7.35
C ARG A 20 24.15 -0.02 -7.02
N VAL A 21 25.07 -0.66 -6.28
CA VAL A 21 26.39 -0.09 -5.97
C VAL A 21 27.26 0.07 -7.23
N LEU A 22 27.01 -0.76 -8.25
CA LEU A 22 27.74 -0.76 -9.51
C LEU A 22 26.97 -0.05 -10.64
N ASP A 23 25.71 0.35 -10.40
CA ASP A 23 24.85 1.02 -11.35
C ASP A 23 25.05 2.55 -11.32
N LEU A 24 26.22 2.99 -11.79
CA LEU A 24 26.54 4.42 -11.93
C LEU A 24 25.67 5.14 -12.98
N GLY A 25 24.95 4.39 -13.82
CA GLY A 25 24.08 4.91 -14.87
C GLY A 25 22.60 5.00 -14.50
N SER A 26 22.23 4.68 -13.25
CA SER A 26 20.83 4.68 -12.78
C SER A 26 19.87 3.78 -13.59
N THR A 27 20.41 2.72 -14.21
CA THR A 27 19.67 1.80 -15.09
C THR A 27 18.78 0.81 -14.33
N LEU A 28 19.02 0.62 -13.03
CA LEU A 28 18.26 -0.28 -12.15
C LEU A 28 17.15 0.44 -11.37
N GLN A 29 16.96 1.74 -11.56
CA GLN A 29 15.90 2.51 -10.90
C GLN A 29 14.55 2.32 -11.61
N VAL A 30 13.89 1.20 -11.34
CA VAL A 30 12.57 0.86 -11.89
C VAL A 30 11.51 0.94 -10.80
N TYR A 31 10.45 1.70 -11.07
CA TYR A 31 9.28 1.81 -10.19
C TYR A 31 8.17 0.87 -10.68
N ASN A 32 7.28 0.49 -9.75
CA ASN A 32 6.06 -0.19 -10.16
C ASN A 32 5.13 0.83 -10.83
N GLU A 33 4.66 0.51 -12.04
CA GLU A 33 3.77 1.37 -12.82
C GLU A 33 2.43 0.65 -13.10
N SER A 34 1.34 1.43 -13.11
CA SER A 34 0.09 0.99 -13.74
C SER A 34 0.18 1.27 -15.25
N LYS A 35 -0.65 0.60 -16.07
CA LYS A 35 -0.58 0.76 -17.54
C LYS A 35 -0.90 2.19 -17.99
N THR A 36 -1.65 2.94 -17.17
CA THR A 36 -1.98 4.35 -17.41
C THR A 36 -2.00 5.14 -16.10
N ALA A 37 -1.78 6.46 -16.18
CA ALA A 37 -1.92 7.37 -15.03
C ALA A 37 -3.33 7.29 -14.41
N ASN A 38 -4.37 7.28 -15.26
CA ASN A 38 -5.76 7.16 -14.79
C ASN A 38 -6.02 5.86 -14.01
N GLU A 39 -5.39 4.75 -14.42
CA GLU A 39 -5.48 3.48 -13.68
C GLU A 39 -4.74 3.57 -12.34
N ALA A 40 -3.59 4.22 -12.29
CA ALA A 40 -2.85 4.46 -11.04
C ALA A 40 -3.69 5.27 -10.04
N ASP A 41 -4.27 6.38 -10.49
CA ASP A 41 -5.08 7.27 -9.66
C ASP A 41 -6.36 6.58 -9.19
N SER A 42 -7.06 5.89 -10.08
CA SER A 42 -8.28 5.15 -9.74
C SER A 42 -8.01 4.07 -8.70
N ARG A 43 -6.90 3.33 -8.82
CA ARG A 43 -6.48 2.33 -7.84
C ARG A 43 -6.12 2.95 -6.50
N ALA A 44 -5.38 4.06 -6.51
CA ALA A 44 -5.01 4.77 -5.27
C ALA A 44 -6.26 5.20 -4.49
N ILE A 45 -7.21 5.86 -5.15
CA ILE A 45 -8.47 6.31 -4.54
C ILE A 45 -9.30 5.12 -4.01
N GLN A 46 -9.38 4.03 -4.78
CA GLN A 46 -10.06 2.82 -4.34
C GLN A 46 -9.43 2.28 -3.05
N LYS A 47 -8.09 2.23 -2.99
CA LYS A 47 -7.36 1.73 -1.83
C LYS A 47 -7.54 2.59 -0.59
N ASP A 48 -7.61 3.90 -0.74
CA ASP A 48 -7.89 4.81 0.36
C ASP A 48 -9.30 4.57 0.93
N TRP A 49 -10.31 4.41 0.06
CA TRP A 49 -11.67 4.09 0.49
C TRP A 49 -11.79 2.72 1.16
N GLU A 50 -11.11 1.70 0.62
CA GLU A 50 -11.07 0.39 1.26
C GLU A 50 -10.45 0.44 2.66
N ALA A 51 -9.42 1.28 2.88
CA ALA A 51 -8.80 1.43 4.19
C ALA A 51 -9.75 2.11 5.20
N ILE A 52 -10.38 3.23 4.79
CA ILE A 52 -11.38 3.93 5.62
C ILE A 52 -12.53 2.99 5.99
N GLY A 53 -13.03 2.20 5.03
CA GLY A 53 -14.12 1.25 5.27
C GLY A 53 -13.76 0.17 6.29
N GLU A 54 -12.53 -0.36 6.23
CA GLU A 54 -12.03 -1.34 7.19
C GLU A 54 -11.92 -0.74 8.60
N ASP A 55 -11.44 0.50 8.72
CA ASP A 55 -11.31 1.19 10.00
C ASP A 55 -12.68 1.48 10.64
N VAL A 56 -13.64 1.97 9.85
CA VAL A 56 -15.02 2.22 10.31
C VAL A 56 -15.67 0.91 10.78
N ALA A 57 -15.55 -0.15 10.00
CA ALA A 57 -16.11 -1.45 10.37
C ALA A 57 -15.42 -2.04 11.61
N GLY A 58 -14.11 -1.82 11.76
CA GLY A 58 -13.35 -2.16 12.95
C GLY A 58 -13.86 -1.45 14.21
N ALA A 59 -14.03 -0.13 14.13
CA ALA A 59 -14.53 0.69 15.21
C ALA A 59 -15.96 0.31 15.63
N ALA A 60 -16.85 0.03 14.67
CA ALA A 60 -18.21 -0.43 14.96
C ALA A 60 -18.22 -1.75 15.75
N ARG A 61 -17.45 -2.75 15.29
CA ARG A 61 -17.31 -4.04 16.00
C ARG A 61 -16.69 -3.90 17.38
N GLU A 62 -15.76 -2.96 17.56
CA GLU A 62 -15.19 -2.68 18.87
C GLU A 62 -16.21 -2.04 19.81
N TYR A 63 -16.97 -1.06 19.33
CA TYR A 63 -18.05 -0.43 20.09
C TYR A 63 -19.08 -1.46 20.56
N GLU A 64 -19.57 -2.33 19.66
CA GLU A 64 -20.52 -3.40 19.99
C GLU A 64 -19.98 -4.35 21.07
N ARG A 65 -18.70 -4.75 20.98
CA ARG A 65 -18.08 -5.61 22.00
C ARG A 65 -17.99 -4.93 23.35
N ARG A 66 -17.66 -3.64 23.40
CA ARG A 66 -17.60 -2.86 24.65
C ARG A 66 -19.00 -2.72 25.28
N GLU A 67 -20.02 -2.43 24.48
CA GLU A 67 -21.41 -2.37 24.93
C GLU A 67 -21.91 -3.71 25.48
N GLN A 68 -21.51 -4.84 24.89
CA GLN A 68 -21.86 -6.17 25.41
C GLN A 68 -21.09 -6.51 26.69
N ALA A 69 -19.83 -6.10 26.83
CA ALA A 69 -19.03 -6.36 28.03
C ALA A 69 -19.45 -5.51 29.24
N ASN A 70 -20.09 -4.36 29.00
CA ASN A 70 -20.60 -3.45 30.04
C ASN A 70 -22.03 -3.79 30.51
N LYS A 71 -22.67 -4.82 29.95
CA LYS A 71 -23.98 -5.35 30.35
C LYS A 71 -23.81 -6.59 31.21
#